data_AF-A0A496QE93-F1
#
_entry.id   AF-A0A496QE93-F1
#
_cell.length_a   1.000
_cell.length_b   1.000
_cell.length_c   1.000
_cell.angle_alpha   90.00
_cell.angle_beta   90.00
_cell.angle_gamma   90.00
#
_symmetry.space_group_name_H-M   'P 1'
#
loop_
_entity.id
_entity.type
_entity.pdbx_description
1 polymer ?
#
loop_
_entity_poly.entity_id
_entity_poly.type
_entity_poly.pdbx_seq_one_letter_code
_entity_poly.pdbx_strand_id
1 'polypeptide(L)'
;MYKLLDILERTINRCPWGAKQTAEDALKELVSEIEEFKAELSMKNRLKASFEVGDIVYDALLLSWLFARDNNINPEDILKKVNDKISKRKPWLFSERKISLEEAEKLWEYYKSLEN
;
A
#
# COMPACT_ATOMS: atom_id res chain seq x y z
N MET A 1 -5.67 8.52 -9.30
CA MET A 1 -4.60 7.50 -9.17
C MET A 1 -3.37 7.85 -9.99
N TYR A 2 -3.45 8.04 -11.32
CA TYR A 2 -2.29 8.46 -12.15
C TYR A 2 -1.55 9.70 -11.66
N LYS A 3 -2.26 10.69 -11.10
CA LYS A 3 -1.65 11.89 -10.51
C LYS A 3 -0.74 11.60 -9.31
N LEU A 4 -1.10 10.63 -8.45
CA LEU A 4 -0.29 10.29 -7.27
C LEU A 4 1.01 9.60 -7.68
N LEU A 5 0.94 8.70 -8.67
CA LEU A 5 2.13 8.06 -9.23
C LEU A 5 3.06 9.08 -9.91
N ASP A 6 2.52 10.03 -10.67
CA ASP A 6 3.33 11.14 -11.23
C ASP A 6 3.97 12.02 -10.15
N ILE A 7 3.26 12.27 -9.03
CA ILE A 7 3.85 12.96 -7.88
C ILE A 7 5.03 12.18 -7.32
N LEU A 8 4.90 10.87 -7.09
CA LEU A 8 5.98 10.02 -6.57
C LEU A 8 7.21 10.01 -7.49
N GLU A 9 6.99 9.85 -8.79
CA GLU A 9 8.05 9.92 -9.80
C GLU A 9 8.78 11.27 -9.76
N ARG A 10 8.04 12.39 -9.61
CA ARG A 10 8.65 13.72 -9.48
C ARG A 10 9.35 13.91 -8.15
N THR A 11 8.80 13.38 -7.05
CA THR A 11 9.45 13.43 -5.73
C THR A 11 10.82 12.76 -5.79
N ILE A 12 10.93 11.60 -6.41
CA ILE A 12 12.19 10.87 -6.46
C ILE A 12 13.18 11.48 -7.44
N ASN A 13 12.71 11.86 -8.64
CA ASN A 13 13.61 12.28 -9.71
C ASN A 13 13.87 13.80 -9.77
N ARG A 14 13.05 14.62 -9.11
CA ARG A 14 13.10 16.09 -9.22
C ARG A 14 13.13 16.83 -7.90
N CYS A 15 12.74 16.21 -6.78
CA CYS A 15 12.79 16.85 -5.47
C CYS A 15 14.13 16.53 -4.77
N PRO A 16 14.92 17.55 -4.37
CA PRO A 16 16.18 17.32 -3.66
C PRO A 16 16.03 16.57 -2.33
N TRP A 17 14.87 16.71 -1.67
CA TRP A 17 14.54 15.94 -0.48
C TRP A 17 14.33 14.47 -0.84
N GLY A 18 13.47 14.16 -1.82
CA GLY A 18 13.18 12.78 -2.22
C GLY A 18 14.40 12.03 -2.76
N ALA A 19 15.31 12.74 -3.44
CA ALA A 19 16.58 12.18 -3.91
C ALA A 19 17.50 11.71 -2.76
N LYS A 20 17.38 12.30 -1.56
CA LYS A 20 18.17 11.92 -0.38
C LYS A 20 17.53 10.86 0.51
N GLN A 21 16.23 10.63 0.37
CA GLN A 21 15.51 9.66 1.21
C GLN A 21 15.88 8.23 0.84
N THR A 22 15.92 7.38 1.86
CA THR A 22 16.05 5.92 1.75
C THR A 22 14.70 5.24 1.98
N ALA A 23 14.61 3.95 1.64
CA ALA A 23 13.44 3.15 2.01
C ALA A 23 13.24 3.11 3.55
N GLU A 24 14.33 3.07 4.32
CA GLU A 24 14.29 3.09 5.78
C GLU A 24 13.72 4.41 6.33
N ASP A 25 14.01 5.54 5.69
CA ASP A 25 13.44 6.82 6.10
C ASP A 25 11.94 6.89 5.79
N ALA A 26 11.52 6.47 4.60
CA ALA A 26 10.10 6.39 4.27
C ALA A 26 9.33 5.42 5.16
N LEU A 27 9.96 4.34 5.63
CA LEU A 27 9.33 3.43 6.60
C LEU A 27 9.08 4.12 7.95
N LYS A 28 10.01 4.98 8.41
CA LYS A 28 9.82 5.71 9.68
C LYS A 28 8.66 6.69 9.56
N GLU A 29 8.57 7.44 8.47
CA GLU A 29 7.46 8.38 8.23
C GLU A 29 6.13 7.61 8.15
N LEU A 30 6.06 6.51 7.39
CA LEU A 30 4.87 5.65 7.33
C LEU A 30 4.41 5.17 8.72
N VAL A 31 5.36 4.81 9.60
CA VAL A 31 5.02 4.42 10.98
C VAL A 31 4.50 5.61 11.77
N SER A 32 5.05 6.81 11.57
CA SER A 32 4.53 8.05 12.18
C SER A 32 3.08 8.30 11.78
N GLU A 33 2.76 8.24 10.49
CA GLU A 33 1.40 8.48 9.98
C GLU A 33 0.39 7.44 10.51
N ILE A 34 0.83 6.20 10.74
CA ILE A 34 0.02 5.18 11.40
C ILE A 34 -0.29 5.55 12.86
N GLU A 35 0.67 6.12 13.59
CA GLU A 35 0.44 6.57 14.97
C GLU A 35 -0.44 7.83 15.03
N GLU A 36 -0.29 8.76 14.09
CA GLU A 36 -1.19 9.92 13.95
C GLU A 36 -2.63 9.49 13.66
N PHE A 37 -2.82 8.56 12.73
CA PHE A 37 -4.11 7.96 12.46
C PHE A 37 -4.74 7.32 13.70
N LYS A 38 -3.96 6.54 14.48
CA LYS A 38 -4.43 5.94 15.74
C LYS A 38 -4.85 7.01 16.75
N ALA A 39 -4.08 8.09 16.88
CA ALA A 39 -4.39 9.19 17.78
C ALA A 39 -5.72 9.86 17.40
N GLU A 40 -5.92 10.21 16.13
CA GLU A 40 -7.16 10.86 15.68
C GLU A 40 -8.38 9.92 15.75
N LEU A 41 -8.19 8.60 15.54
CA LEU A 41 -9.24 7.60 15.81
C LEU A 41 -9.66 7.58 17.29
N SER A 42 -8.70 7.65 18.20
CA SER A 42 -8.96 7.66 19.65
C SER A 42 -9.74 8.90 20.09
N MET A 43 -9.48 10.04 19.43
CA MET A 43 -10.19 11.31 19.63
C MET A 43 -11.54 11.36 18.90
N LYS A 44 -11.94 10.27 18.20
CA LYS A 44 -13.15 10.18 17.36
C LYS A 44 -13.23 11.26 16.27
N ASN A 45 -12.09 11.80 15.86
CA ASN A 45 -12.01 12.84 14.85
C ASN A 45 -11.95 12.21 13.44
N ARG A 46 -13.12 11.82 12.93
CA ARG A 46 -13.24 11.09 11.66
C ARG A 46 -12.70 11.85 10.45
N LEU A 47 -12.78 13.19 10.47
CA LEU A 47 -12.28 14.01 9.38
C LEU A 47 -10.75 13.95 9.31
N LYS A 48 -10.06 14.26 10.42
CA LYS A 48 -8.60 14.18 10.43
C LYS A 48 -8.08 12.77 10.22
N ALA A 49 -8.70 11.76 10.83
CA ALA A 49 -8.36 10.37 10.58
C ALA A 49 -8.43 10.00 9.08
N SER A 50 -9.29 10.65 8.29
CA SER A 50 -9.33 10.45 6.83
C SER A 50 -8.18 11.10 6.08
N PHE A 51 -7.59 12.17 6.62
CA PHE A 51 -6.37 12.79 6.08
C PHE A 51 -5.15 11.90 6.35
N GLU A 52 -5.01 11.39 7.57
CA GLU A 52 -3.91 10.48 7.91
C GLU A 52 -3.94 9.19 7.07
N VAL A 53 -5.13 8.69 6.69
CA VAL A 53 -5.23 7.57 5.73
C VAL A 53 -4.64 7.94 4.36
N GLY A 54 -4.81 9.18 3.93
CA GLY A 54 -4.19 9.70 2.70
C GLY A 54 -2.66 9.73 2.80
N ASP A 55 -2.13 10.16 3.94
CA ASP A 55 -0.69 10.23 4.19
C ASP A 55 -0.07 8.83 4.30
N ILE A 56 -0.73 7.89 4.99
CA ILE A 56 -0.38 6.46 4.98
C ILE A 56 -0.30 5.90 3.56
N VAL A 57 -1.25 6.25 2.69
CA VAL A 57 -1.24 5.79 1.29
C VAL A 57 -0.06 6.38 0.52
N TYR A 58 0.22 7.66 0.69
CA TYR A 58 1.36 8.31 0.05
C TYR A 58 2.68 7.69 0.51
N ASP A 59 2.89 7.54 1.81
CA ASP A 59 4.15 7.04 2.37
C ASP A 59 4.37 5.56 2.10
N ALA A 60 3.31 4.74 2.08
CA ALA A 60 3.44 3.34 1.68
C ALA A 60 3.88 3.20 0.21
N LEU A 61 3.40 4.09 -0.66
CA LEU A 61 3.84 4.13 -2.06
C LEU A 61 5.25 4.72 -2.19
N LEU A 62 5.59 5.78 -1.44
CA LEU A 62 6.93 6.36 -1.43
C LEU A 62 7.97 5.34 -0.98
N LEU A 63 7.68 4.59 0.08
CA LEU A 63 8.47 3.45 0.53
C LEU A 63 8.68 2.44 -0.60
N SER A 64 7.62 2.05 -1.28
CA SER A 64 7.67 1.09 -2.39
C SER A 64 8.57 1.60 -3.54
N TRP A 65 8.44 2.87 -3.90
CA TRP A 65 9.21 3.49 -4.97
C TRP A 65 10.70 3.67 -4.61
N LEU A 66 11.01 4.11 -3.39
CA LEU A 66 12.38 4.24 -2.92
C LEU A 66 13.06 2.87 -2.82
N PHE A 67 12.36 1.87 -2.29
CA PHE A 67 12.86 0.50 -2.26
C PHE A 67 13.14 -0.02 -3.68
N ALA A 68 12.25 0.24 -4.64
CA ALA A 68 12.43 -0.15 -6.02
C ALA A 68 13.66 0.55 -6.66
N ARG A 69 13.81 1.86 -6.45
CA ARG A 69 14.96 2.65 -6.90
C ARG A 69 16.27 2.05 -6.39
N ASP A 70 16.35 1.78 -5.09
CA ASP A 70 17.58 1.34 -4.42
C ASP A 70 17.98 -0.11 -4.79
N ASN A 71 17.01 -0.91 -5.27
CA ASN A 71 17.24 -2.30 -5.66
C ASN A 71 17.18 -2.52 -7.18
N ASN A 72 17.12 -1.46 -7.98
CA ASN A 72 17.03 -1.53 -9.44
C ASN A 72 15.84 -2.40 -9.94
N ILE A 73 14.69 -2.22 -9.30
CA ILE A 73 13.42 -2.89 -9.64
C ILE A 73 12.48 -1.84 -10.26
N ASN A 74 11.59 -2.26 -11.17
CA ASN A 74 10.50 -1.39 -11.61
C ASN A 74 9.47 -1.25 -10.47
N PRO A 75 9.18 -0.04 -9.96
CA PRO A 75 8.21 0.13 -8.88
C PRO A 75 6.81 -0.38 -9.24
N GLU A 76 6.40 -0.33 -10.52
CA GLU A 76 5.12 -0.88 -10.97
C GLU A 76 5.04 -2.41 -10.79
N ASP A 77 6.17 -3.12 -10.79
CA ASP A 77 6.19 -4.57 -10.54
C ASP A 77 5.78 -4.90 -9.10
N ILE A 78 6.02 -4.00 -8.13
CA ILE A 78 5.55 -4.17 -6.75
C ILE A 78 4.01 -4.15 -6.72
N LEU A 79 3.41 -3.17 -7.39
CA LEU A 79 1.95 -3.05 -7.49
C LEU A 79 1.34 -4.22 -8.27
N LYS A 80 1.99 -4.65 -9.35
CA LYS A 80 1.58 -5.83 -10.12
C LYS A 80 1.60 -7.10 -9.26
N LYS A 81 2.67 -7.33 -8.49
CA LYS A 81 2.79 -8.49 -7.60
C LYS A 81 1.68 -8.56 -6.57
N VAL A 82 1.30 -7.42 -5.95
CA VAL A 82 0.17 -7.43 -4.98
C VAL A 82 -1.17 -7.67 -5.69
N ASN A 83 -1.38 -7.10 -6.89
CA ASN A 83 -2.59 -7.37 -7.68
C ASN A 83 -2.71 -8.86 -8.04
N ASP A 84 -1.64 -9.48 -8.54
CA ASP A 84 -1.62 -10.90 -8.89
C ASP A 84 -1.89 -11.77 -7.65
N LYS A 85 -1.23 -11.46 -6.52
CA LYS A 85 -1.41 -12.17 -5.25
C LYS A 85 -2.84 -12.09 -4.73
N ILE A 86 -3.41 -10.89 -4.65
CA ILE A 86 -4.77 -10.70 -4.15
C ILE A 86 -5.79 -11.32 -5.09
N SER A 87 -5.57 -11.24 -6.41
CA SER A 87 -6.48 -11.83 -7.40
C SER A 87 -6.49 -13.35 -7.33
N LYS A 88 -5.32 -13.98 -7.14
CA LYS A 88 -5.20 -15.42 -6.91
C LYS A 88 -5.84 -15.85 -5.59
N ARG A 89 -5.71 -15.05 -4.54
CA ARG A 89 -6.26 -15.37 -3.21
C ARG A 89 -7.76 -15.12 -3.08
N LYS A 90 -8.32 -14.24 -3.92
CA LYS A 90 -9.74 -13.88 -3.91
C LYS A 90 -10.37 -13.99 -5.30
N PRO A 91 -10.35 -15.17 -5.95
CA PRO A 91 -10.85 -15.31 -7.32
C PRO A 91 -12.35 -14.99 -7.43
N TRP A 92 -13.10 -15.14 -6.33
CA TRP A 92 -14.53 -14.81 -6.29
C TRP A 92 -14.83 -13.33 -6.55
N LEU A 93 -13.86 -12.41 -6.34
CA LEU A 93 -14.02 -11.00 -6.68
C LEU A 93 -14.23 -10.77 -8.18
N PHE A 94 -13.79 -11.70 -9.02
CA PHE A 94 -13.85 -11.63 -10.47
C PHE A 94 -14.90 -12.60 -11.06
N SER A 95 -15.78 -13.13 -10.21
CA SER A 95 -16.87 -14.01 -10.62
C SER A 95 -18.22 -13.38 -10.29
N GLU A 96 -19.25 -13.67 -11.07
CA GLU A 96 -20.63 -13.26 -10.75
C GLU A 96 -21.21 -14.04 -9.54
N ARG A 97 -20.51 -15.08 -9.08
CA ARG A 97 -20.93 -15.91 -7.96
C ARG A 97 -20.77 -15.14 -6.64
N LYS A 98 -21.89 -14.90 -5.98
CA LYS A 98 -21.88 -14.45 -4.58
C LYS A 98 -21.56 -15.63 -3.67
N ILE A 99 -20.67 -15.43 -2.71
CA ILE A 99 -20.29 -16.40 -1.70
C ILE A 99 -20.60 -15.86 -0.30
N SER A 100 -20.80 -16.76 0.67
CA SER A 100 -20.97 -16.36 2.07
C SER A 100 -19.64 -15.93 2.70
N LEU A 101 -19.69 -15.24 3.85
CA LEU A 101 -18.49 -14.90 4.61
C LEU A 101 -17.70 -16.16 5.01
N GLU A 102 -18.39 -17.17 5.53
CA GLU A 102 -17.78 -18.45 5.94
C GLU A 102 -17.08 -19.15 4.75
N GLU A 103 -17.70 -19.11 3.57
CA GLU A 103 -17.07 -19.64 2.36
C GLU A 103 -15.85 -18.82 1.95
N ALA A 104 -15.94 -17.48 1.99
CA ALA A 104 -14.82 -16.60 1.65
C ALA A 104 -13.61 -16.82 2.56
N GLU A 105 -13.83 -17.00 3.86
CA GLU A 105 -12.78 -17.28 4.85
C GLU A 105 -12.09 -18.63 4.57
N LYS A 106 -12.86 -19.69 4.32
CA LYS A 106 -12.33 -21.01 3.97
C LYS A 106 -11.50 -20.97 2.68
N LEU A 107 -12.01 -20.29 1.64
CA LEU A 107 -11.31 -20.16 0.37
C LEU A 107 -10.04 -19.31 0.51
N TRP A 108 -10.08 -18.23 1.28
CA TRP A 108 -8.92 -17.37 1.52
C TRP A 108 -7.75 -18.13 2.16
N GLU A 109 -8.02 -18.91 3.20
CA GLU A 109 -6.99 -19.74 3.84
C GLU A 109 -6.50 -20.87 2.93
N TYR A 110 -7.39 -21.47 2.13
CA TYR A 110 -7.00 -22.44 1.09
C TYR A 110 -6.02 -21.83 0.09
N TYR A 111 -6.35 -20.71 -0.55
CA TYR A 111 -5.46 -20.09 -1.55
C TYR A 111 -4.17 -19.53 -0.96
N LYS A 112 -4.17 -19.09 0.30
CA LYS A 112 -2.93 -18.73 1.02
C LYS A 112 -1.98 -19.92 1.15
N SER A 113 -2.49 -21.12 1.42
CA SER A 113 -1.67 -22.32 1.64
C SER A 113 -0.97 -22.83 0.37
N LEU A 114 -1.44 -22.44 -0.81
CA LEU A 114 -0.85 -22.82 -2.11
C LEU A 114 0.41 -22.00 -2.47
N GLU A 115 0.74 -20.96 -1.70
CA GLU A 115 1.89 -20.06 -1.96
C GLU A 115 3.15 -20.42 -1.15
N ASN A 116 3.14 -21.54 -0.41
CA ASN A 116 4.30 -22.06 0.31
C ASN A 116 5.19 -22.96 -0.57
#